data_AF-A0A4Y1ZMW2-F1
#
_entry.id   AF-A0A4Y1ZMW2-F1
#
_cell.length_a   1.000
_cell.length_b   1.000
_cell.length_c   1.000
_cell.angle_alpha   90.00
_cell.angle_beta   90.00
_cell.angle_gamma   90.00
#
_symmetry.space_group_name_H-M   'P 1'
#
loop_
_entity.id
_entity.type
_entity.pdbx_description
1 polymer ?
#
loop_
_entity_poly.entity_id
_entity_poly.type
_entity_poly.pdbx_seq_one_letter_code
_entity_poly.pdbx_strand_id
1 'polypeptide(L)' 'RTVQKNAKYVCLGNKDCPVDKRRRNRCQFCRFQKCLAVGMVKEVVRTDSLKGRRGRLPSKPKSPQESPPSPPVSTIT' A
#
# COMPACT_ATOMS: atom_id res chain seq x y z
N ARG A 1 12.12 -2.63 -1.63
CA ARG A 1 12.44 -3.20 -2.96
C ARG A 1 11.28 -3.03 -3.94
N THR A 2 10.10 -3.63 -3.72
CA THR A 2 8.96 -3.57 -4.67
C THR A 2 8.61 -2.16 -5.11
N VAL A 3 8.35 -1.24 -4.16
CA VAL A 3 8.02 0.16 -4.46
C VAL A 3 9.16 0.88 -5.19
N GLN A 4 10.40 0.77 -4.69
CA GLN A 4 11.58 1.44 -5.31
C GLN A 4 11.86 1.00 -6.75
N LYS A 5 11.53 -0.26 -7.10
CA LYS A 5 11.73 -0.80 -8.43
C LYS A 5 10.48 -0.67 -9.31
N ASN A 6 9.40 -0.10 -8.80
CA ASN A 6 8.08 -0.13 -9.43
C ASN A 6 7.70 -1.53 -9.93
N ALA A 7 8.07 -2.56 -9.15
CA ALA A 7 7.89 -3.95 -9.56
C ALA A 7 6.40 -4.31 -9.58
N LYS A 8 5.94 -4.85 -10.70
CA LYS A 8 4.58 -5.38 -10.87
C LYS A 8 4.66 -6.90 -10.80
N TYR A 9 3.78 -7.49 -9.99
CA TYR A 9 3.69 -8.93 -9.83
C TYR A 9 2.33 -9.42 -10.32
N VAL A 10 2.28 -10.67 -10.76
CA VAL A 10 1.05 -11.34 -11.16
C VAL A 10 0.86 -12.55 -10.24
N CYS A 11 -0.37 -12.77 -9.76
CA CYS A 11 -0.71 -14.01 -9.09
C CYS A 11 -1.01 -15.08 -10.14
N LEU A 12 -0.48 -16.29 -9.95
CA LEU A 12 -0.76 -17.43 -10.82
C LEU A 12 -2.01 -18.22 -10.40
N GLY A 13 -2.64 -17.84 -9.28
CA GLY A 13 -3.89 -18.41 -8.79
C GLY A 13 -4.96 -17.33 -8.60
N ASN A 14 -5.81 -17.49 -7.59
CA ASN A 14 -7.01 -16.65 -7.39
C ASN A 14 -6.76 -15.35 -6.62
N LYS A 15 -5.51 -14.87 -6.56
CA LYS A 15 -5.13 -13.65 -5.82
C LYS A 15 -5.40 -13.72 -4.30
N ASP A 16 -5.47 -14.92 -3.74
CA ASP A 16 -5.80 -15.23 -2.35
C ASP A 16 -4.76 -16.13 -1.65
N CYS A 17 -3.59 -16.31 -2.27
CA CYS A 17 -2.56 -17.21 -1.75
C CYS A 17 -2.20 -16.93 -0.28
N PRO A 18 -2.06 -17.98 0.57
CA PRO A 18 -1.78 -17.80 1.99
C PRO A 18 -0.38 -17.23 2.24
N VAL A 19 -0.33 -16.08 2.93
CA VAL A 19 0.92 -15.36 3.27
C VAL A 19 1.26 -15.55 4.75
N ASP A 20 2.03 -16.61 5.02
CA ASP A 20 2.63 -16.94 6.32
C ASP A 20 4.18 -16.91 6.27
N LYS A 21 4.86 -17.16 7.40
CA LYS A 21 6.33 -17.11 7.50
C LYS A 21 7.04 -18.05 6.50
N ARG A 22 6.45 -19.22 6.22
CA ARG A 22 7.03 -20.28 5.39
C ARG A 22 6.73 -20.07 3.90
N ARG A 23 5.52 -19.60 3.57
CA ARG A 23 4.99 -19.55 2.19
C ARG A 23 4.92 -18.16 1.58
N ARG A 24 5.17 -17.08 2.33
CA ARG A 24 5.10 -15.69 1.81
C ARG A 24 5.91 -15.42 0.53
N ASN A 25 6.95 -16.19 0.25
CA ASN A 25 7.78 -16.03 -0.94
C ASN A 25 7.20 -16.73 -2.19
N ARG A 26 6.21 -17.61 -2.04
CA ARG A 26 5.58 -18.35 -3.16
C ARG A 26 4.81 -17.45 -4.13
N CYS A 27 4.16 -16.41 -3.62
CA CYS A 27 3.42 -15.45 -4.45
C CYS A 27 3.77 -14.02 -4.04
N GLN A 28 4.56 -13.34 -4.89
CA GLN A 28 4.97 -11.96 -4.64
C GLN A 28 3.79 -10.97 -4.74
N PHE A 29 2.81 -11.27 -5.60
CA PHE A 29 1.57 -10.50 -5.70
C PHE A 29 0.80 -10.49 -4.38
N CYS A 30 0.37 -11.66 -3.88
CA CYS A 30 -0.45 -11.74 -2.65
C CYS A 30 0.31 -11.22 -1.43
N ARG A 31 1.63 -11.44 -1.38
CA ARG A 31 2.48 -10.85 -0.33
C ARG A 31 2.41 -9.33 -0.35
N PHE A 32 2.64 -8.72 -1.51
CA PHE A 32 2.64 -7.27 -1.64
C PHE A 32 1.24 -6.68 -1.42
N GLN A 33 0.20 -7.34 -1.93
CA GLN A 33 -1.20 -6.98 -1.68
C GLN A 33 -1.51 -6.98 -0.17
N LYS A 34 -1.11 -8.03 0.56
CA LYS A 34 -1.29 -8.10 2.02
C LYS A 34 -0.54 -6.98 2.75
N CYS A 35 0.68 -6.63 2.31
CA CYS A 35 1.41 -5.48 2.88
C CYS A 35 0.58 -4.19 2.81
N LEU A 36 -0.06 -3.92 1.66
CA LEU A 36 -0.92 -2.75 1.52
C LEU A 36 -2.19 -2.87 2.36
N ALA A 37 -2.82 -4.06 2.39
CA ALA A 37 -4.05 -4.30 3.16
C ALA A 37 -3.87 -4.11 4.68
N VAL A 38 -2.68 -4.41 5.23
CA VAL A 38 -2.36 -4.16 6.65
C VAL A 38 -1.87 -2.72 6.92
N GLY A 39 -1.91 -1.83 5.92
CA GLY A 39 -1.60 -0.41 6.09
C GLY A 39 -0.15 0.00 5.84
N MET A 40 0.67 -0.81 5.14
CA MET A 40 1.99 -0.32 4.71
C MET A 40 1.83 0.77 3.64
N VAL A 41 2.32 1.97 3.96
CA VAL A 41 2.23 3.13 3.07
C VAL A 41 3.34 3.09 2.02
N LYS A 42 3.03 3.34 0.74
CA LYS A 42 4.05 3.38 -0.33
C LYS A 42 4.92 4.64 -0.25
N GLU A 43 4.31 5.76 0.14
CA GLU A 43 4.94 7.09 0.21
C GLU A 43 6.06 7.18 1.25
N VAL A 44 6.04 6.33 2.29
CA VAL A 44 7.14 6.28 3.27
C VAL A 44 8.40 5.63 2.70
N VAL A 45 8.32 5.00 1.52
CA VAL A 45 9.50 4.48 0.83
C VAL A 45 10.23 5.65 0.18
N ARG A 46 11.44 5.96 0.67
CA ARG A 46 12.30 7.00 0.09
C ARG A 46 12.62 6.72 -1.38
N THR A 47 12.30 7.69 -2.23
CA THR A 47 12.65 7.73 -3.66
C THR A 47 13.59 8.90 -3.95
N ASP A 48 14.15 8.93 -5.16
CA ASP A 48 14.87 10.08 -5.73
C ASP A 48 15.95 10.66 -4.78
N SER A 49 15.88 11.97 -4.50
CA SER A 49 16.84 12.72 -3.67
C SER A 49 16.93 12.24 -2.22
N LEU A 50 15.97 11.44 -1.75
CA LEU A 50 15.98 10.86 -0.40
C LEU A 50 16.56 9.44 -0.37
N LYS A 51 16.84 8.83 -1.53
CA LYS A 51 17.37 7.46 -1.60
C LYS A 51 18.72 7.37 -0.87
N GLY A 52 18.87 6.34 -0.02
CA GLY A 52 20.08 6.13 0.77
C GLY A 52 20.17 6.93 2.08
N ARG A 53 19.33 7.96 2.27
CA ARG A 53 19.29 8.69 3.54
C ARG A 53 18.69 7.81 4.65
N ARG A 54 19.34 7.84 5.82
CA ARG A 54 18.91 7.16 7.06
C ARG A 54 18.26 8.18 8.01
N GLY A 55 17.58 7.69 9.06
CA GLY A 55 16.91 8.54 10.06
C GLY A 55 15.41 8.71 9.82
N ARG A 56 14.79 9.70 10.49
CA ARG A 56 13.36 10.00 10.39
C ARG A 56 13.03 10.59 9.01
N LEU A 57 11.86 10.26 8.46
CA LEU A 57 11.37 10.93 7.25
C LEU A 57 11.01 12.38 7.58
N PRO A 58 11.29 13.35 6.69
CA PRO A 58 10.73 14.69 6.82
C PRO A 58 9.20 14.57 6.92
N SER A 59 8.62 15.13 7.98
CA SER A 59 7.17 15.19 8.12
C SER A 59 6.60 16.07 7.01
N LYS A 60 5.84 15.49 6.08
CA LYS A 60 5.02 16.29 5.16
C LYS A 60 3.94 17.00 6.01
N PRO A 61 3.67 18.29 5.83
CA PRO A 61 2.51 18.91 6.46
C PRO A 61 1.24 18.16 6.00
N LYS A 62 0.36 17.81 6.94
CA LYS A 62 -0.94 17.17 6.66
C LYS A 62 -1.76 18.08 5.75
N SER A 63 -2.00 17.69 4.51
CA SER A 63 -3.11 18.25 3.73
C SER A 63 -4.43 17.69 4.29
N PRO A 64 -5.51 18.49 4.37
CA PRO A 64 -6.84 18.00 4.75
C PRO A 64 -7.29 16.93 3.77
N GLN A 65 -7.69 15.77 4.27
CA GLN A 65 -8.27 14.70 3.47
C GLN A 65 -9.72 15.08 3.16
N GLU A 66 -10.07 15.17 1.88
CA GLU A 66 -11.43 15.34 1.40
C GLU A 66 -12.26 14.11 1.83
N SER A 67 -13.27 14.37 2.65
CA SER A 67 -14.20 13.40 3.21
C SER A 67 -14.91 12.59 2.12
N PRO A 68 -15.17 11.28 2.33
CA PRO A 68 -16.00 10.51 1.39
C PRO A 68 -17.40 11.14 1.28
N PRO A 69 -18.01 11.14 0.07
CA PRO A 69 -19.34 11.70 -0.12
C PRO A 69 -20.36 10.90 0.69
N SER A 70 -21.05 11.59 1.61
CA SER A 70 -22.23 11.06 2.30
C SER A 70 -23.30 10.62 1.30
N PRO A 71 -24.03 9.52 1.55
CA PRO A 71 -25.14 9.13 0.69
C PRO A 71 -26.28 10.18 0.78
N PRO A 72 -27.02 10.44 -0.31
CA PRO A 72 -28.17 11.33 -0.27
C PRO A 72 -29.26 10.72 0.62
N VAL A 73 -29.66 11.48 1.64
CA VAL A 73 -30.85 11.19 2.45
C VAL A 73 -32.06 11.28 1.54
N SER A 74 -32.74 10.17 1.31
CA SER A 74 -34.05 10.15 0.64
C SER A 74 -35.08 10.79 1.56
N THR A 75 -35.36 12.08 1.36
CA THR A 75 -36.63 12.67 1.74
C THR A 75 -37.63 12.39 0.63
N ILE A 76 -38.72 11.68 0.93
CA ILE A 76 -40.06 11.89 0.36
C ILE A 76 -41.09 11.40 1.40
N THR A 77 -41.91 12.38 1.80
CA THR A 77 -43.30 12.42 2.31
C THR A 77 -43.88 11.27 3.14
#